data_AF-A0A2V9J9W8-F1
#
_entry.id   AF-A0A2V9J9W8-F1
#
_cell.length_a   1.000
_cell.length_b   1.000
_cell.length_c   1.000
_cell.angle_alpha   90.00
_cell.angle_beta   90.00
_cell.angle_gamma   90.00
#
_symmetry.space_group_name_H-M   'P 1'
#
loop_
_entity.id
_entity.type
_entity.pdbx_description
1 polymer ?
#
loop_
_entity_poly.entity_id
_entity_poly.type
_entity_poly.pdbx_seq_one_letter_code
_entity_poly.pdbx_strand_id
1 'polypeptide(L)'
;VEDCYAGLQWLFAHAGDLGVDSSRIVIGGASAGGGLTAGLALLARDRREVPVAFQLLIYPMIDDRNVTPASYAITDPRVWHRESNRLGWKAYLGRDGGGDDVSPYAAAARATNLTNLPPAYIPVGALDLFIDENIEYAQRLIQAGVPTELHVYPGAFHGFDVFAPSAAVSKQFKAERDHVLKRALHP
;
A
#
# COMPACT_ATOMS: atom_id res chain seq x y z
N VAL A 1 4.70 -8.56 8.47
CA VAL A 1 5.53 -7.34 8.33
C VAL A 1 6.99 -7.58 8.69
N GLU A 2 7.31 -8.34 9.75
CA GLU A 2 8.70 -8.60 10.14
C GLU A 2 9.53 -9.28 9.03
N ASP A 3 8.98 -10.24 8.29
CA ASP A 3 9.68 -10.82 7.13
C ASP A 3 9.99 -9.78 6.04
N CYS A 4 9.08 -8.83 5.80
CA CYS A 4 9.31 -7.72 4.87
C CYS A 4 10.45 -6.82 5.37
N TYR A 5 10.53 -6.60 6.69
CA TYR A 5 11.60 -5.82 7.30
C TYR A 5 12.94 -6.55 7.25
N ALA A 6 12.96 -7.85 7.53
CA ALA A 6 14.16 -8.69 7.39
C ALA A 6 14.67 -8.69 5.94
N GLY A 7 13.77 -8.77 4.96
CA GLY A 7 14.11 -8.63 3.54
C GLY A 7 14.70 -7.25 3.19
N LEU A 8 14.12 -6.17 3.73
CA LEU A 8 14.63 -4.82 3.57
C LEU A 8 16.03 -4.64 4.19
N GLN A 9 16.24 -5.13 5.42
CA GLN A 9 17.54 -5.10 6.08
C GLN A 9 18.59 -5.91 5.30
N TRP A 10 18.22 -7.10 4.82
CA TRP A 10 19.12 -7.94 4.03
C TRP A 10 19.52 -7.24 2.73
N LEU A 11 18.56 -6.67 1.99
CA LEU A 11 18.85 -5.91 0.78
C LEU A 11 19.80 -4.74 1.06
N PHE A 12 19.54 -3.97 2.12
CA PHE A 12 20.36 -2.83 2.49
C PHE A 12 21.80 -3.25 2.86
N ALA A 13 21.97 -4.32 3.63
CA ALA A 13 23.27 -4.84 4.03
C ALA A 13 24.10 -5.39 2.85
N HIS A 14 23.44 -5.92 1.81
CA HIS A 14 24.09 -6.51 0.63
C HIS A 14 24.00 -5.62 -0.62
N ALA A 15 23.64 -4.34 -0.45
CA ALA A 15 23.38 -3.45 -1.58
C ALA A 15 24.59 -3.34 -2.53
N GLY A 16 25.79 -3.24 -1.96
CA GLY A 16 27.04 -3.20 -2.74
C GLY A 16 27.27 -4.45 -3.60
N ASP A 17 27.05 -5.63 -3.03
CA ASP A 17 27.21 -6.92 -3.72
C ASP A 17 26.19 -7.11 -4.85
N LEU A 18 25.00 -6.53 -4.69
CA LEU A 18 23.91 -6.59 -5.65
C LEU A 18 23.96 -5.48 -6.72
N GLY A 19 24.92 -4.55 -6.63
CA GLY A 19 24.97 -3.35 -7.49
C GLY A 19 23.79 -2.39 -7.27
N VAL A 20 23.19 -2.42 -6.08
CA VAL A 20 22.08 -1.55 -5.66
C VAL A 20 22.62 -0.32 -4.95
N ASP A 21 22.09 0.85 -5.31
CA ASP A 21 22.36 2.08 -4.58
C ASP A 21 21.52 2.13 -3.29
N SER A 22 22.18 1.93 -2.15
CA SER A 22 21.54 1.90 -0.83
C SER A 22 20.83 3.21 -0.44
N SER A 23 21.14 4.33 -1.09
CA SER A 23 20.44 5.61 -0.88
C SER A 23 19.11 5.72 -1.62
N ARG A 24 18.80 4.77 -2.51
CA ARG A 24 17.65 4.80 -3.42
C ARG A 24 16.78 3.54 -3.34
N ILE A 25 16.65 2.97 -2.15
CA ILE A 25 15.81 1.79 -1.92
C ILE A 25 14.33 2.19 -1.87
N VAL A 26 13.52 1.58 -2.71
CA VAL A 26 12.06 1.74 -2.76
C VAL A 26 11.39 0.46 -2.28
N ILE A 27 10.32 0.59 -1.50
CA ILE A 27 9.45 -0.53 -1.12
C ILE A 27 8.13 -0.41 -1.88
N GLY A 28 7.53 -1.55 -2.23
CA GLY A 28 6.32 -1.55 -3.03
C GLY A 28 5.53 -2.84 -2.95
N GLY A 29 4.22 -2.73 -3.06
CA GLY A 29 3.32 -3.87 -3.04
C GLY A 29 1.90 -3.52 -3.47
N ALA A 30 1.13 -4.56 -3.81
CA ALA A 30 -0.25 -4.44 -4.26
C ALA A 30 -1.22 -5.13 -3.29
N SER A 31 -2.41 -4.58 -3.09
CA SER A 31 -3.46 -5.17 -2.25
C SER A 31 -2.96 -5.44 -0.81
N ALA A 32 -3.04 -6.67 -0.31
CA ALA A 32 -2.45 -7.07 0.97
C ALA A 32 -0.92 -6.78 1.04
N GLY A 33 -0.20 -6.93 -0.07
CA GLY A 33 1.20 -6.53 -0.18
C GLY A 33 1.40 -5.01 -0.10
N GLY A 34 0.43 -4.23 -0.57
CA GLY A 34 0.40 -2.78 -0.36
C GLY A 34 0.18 -2.42 1.11
N GLY A 35 -0.69 -3.17 1.80
CA GLY A 35 -0.87 -3.10 3.25
C GLY A 35 0.41 -3.37 4.02
N LEU A 36 1.10 -4.47 3.70
CA LEU A 36 2.41 -4.81 4.25
C LEU A 36 3.46 -3.74 3.95
N THR A 37 3.42 -3.12 2.77
CA THR A 37 4.32 -2.02 2.38
C THR A 37 4.09 -0.78 3.24
N ALA A 38 2.84 -0.37 3.47
CA ALA A 38 2.53 0.75 4.35
C ALA A 38 2.94 0.47 5.81
N GLY A 39 2.68 -0.75 6.30
CA GLY A 39 3.15 -1.21 7.61
C GLY A 39 4.67 -1.23 7.74
N LEU A 40 5.38 -1.66 6.67
CA LEU A 40 6.84 -1.64 6.60
C LEU A 40 7.39 -0.22 6.62
N ALA A 41 6.75 0.74 5.92
CA ALA A 41 7.15 2.13 5.92
C ALA A 41 7.11 2.74 7.33
N LEU A 42 6.04 2.45 8.08
CA LEU A 42 5.91 2.82 9.50
C LEU A 42 7.02 2.19 10.34
N LEU A 43 7.21 0.88 10.22
CA LEU A 43 8.21 0.15 11.00
C LEU A 43 9.64 0.62 10.71
N ALA A 44 9.97 0.87 9.44
CA ALA A 44 11.28 1.37 9.02
C ALA A 44 11.54 2.78 9.56
N ARG A 45 10.56 3.68 9.51
CA ARG A 45 10.64 5.02 10.11
C ARG A 45 10.89 4.94 11.62
N ASP A 46 10.18 4.06 12.31
CA ASP A 46 10.24 3.98 13.77
C ASP A 46 11.55 3.34 14.27
N ARG A 47 12.10 2.36 13.53
CA ARG A 47 13.41 1.75 13.83
C ARG A 47 14.60 2.59 13.38
N ARG A 48 14.47 3.38 12.30
CA ARG A 48 15.52 4.26 11.73
C ARG A 48 16.82 3.55 11.31
N GLU A 49 16.75 2.25 11.00
CA GLU A 49 17.93 1.46 10.63
C GLU A 49 18.18 1.42 9.13
N VAL A 50 17.12 1.44 8.31
CA VAL A 50 17.21 1.38 6.84
C VAL A 50 16.46 2.57 6.25
N PRO A 51 17.12 3.44 5.45
CA PRO A 51 16.44 4.51 4.75
C PRO A 51 15.58 3.95 3.62
N VAL A 52 14.33 4.41 3.54
CA VAL A 52 13.40 4.10 2.45
C VAL A 52 13.15 5.38 1.67
N ALA A 53 13.48 5.37 0.37
CA ALA A 53 13.36 6.54 -0.50
C ALA A 53 11.92 6.78 -0.97
N PHE A 54 11.10 5.72 -1.07
CA PHE A 54 9.74 5.80 -1.61
C PHE A 54 8.90 4.59 -1.19
N GLN A 55 7.58 4.77 -1.09
CA GLN A 55 6.60 3.70 -0.90
C GLN A 55 5.56 3.66 -2.04
N LEU A 56 5.56 2.55 -2.79
CA LEU A 56 4.59 2.28 -3.86
C LEU A 56 3.44 1.43 -3.31
N LEU A 57 2.28 2.05 -3.07
CA LEU A 57 1.13 1.43 -2.42
C LEU A 57 0.02 1.20 -3.44
N ILE A 58 0.05 0.08 -4.17
CA ILE A 58 -0.95 -0.20 -5.22
C ILE A 58 -2.23 -0.74 -4.57
N TYR A 59 -3.33 0.02 -4.66
CA TYR A 59 -4.66 -0.23 -4.07
C TYR A 59 -4.58 -0.96 -2.71
N PRO A 60 -3.85 -0.41 -1.73
CA PRO A 60 -3.41 -1.15 -0.56
C PRO A 60 -4.58 -1.49 0.36
N MET A 61 -4.58 -2.71 0.90
CA MET A 61 -5.49 -3.15 1.95
C MET A 61 -4.92 -2.72 3.31
N ILE A 62 -5.44 -1.65 3.90
CA ILE A 62 -4.81 -0.93 5.04
C ILE A 62 -5.73 -0.68 6.23
N ASP A 63 -7.02 -0.98 6.09
CA ASP A 63 -8.00 -0.88 7.18
C ASP A 63 -8.73 -2.20 7.43
N ASP A 64 -8.55 -2.75 8.64
CA ASP A 64 -9.19 -3.99 9.07
C ASP A 64 -10.65 -3.84 9.47
N ARG A 65 -11.14 -2.61 9.64
CA ARG A 65 -12.49 -2.32 10.12
C ARG A 65 -13.54 -2.65 9.08
N ASN A 66 -13.25 -2.43 7.79
CA ASN A 66 -14.14 -2.81 6.67
C ASN A 66 -15.56 -2.20 6.82
N VAL A 67 -15.57 -0.89 7.11
CA VAL A 67 -16.77 -0.09 7.46
C VAL A 67 -17.02 1.11 6.53
N THR A 68 -16.29 1.23 5.43
CA THR A 68 -16.45 2.34 4.48
C THR A 68 -17.61 2.09 3.51
N PRO A 69 -18.24 3.15 2.94
CA PRO A 69 -19.27 3.00 1.91
C PRO A 69 -18.86 2.07 0.76
N ALA A 70 -17.65 2.23 0.21
CA ALA A 70 -17.13 1.36 -0.85
C ALA A 70 -17.01 -0.09 -0.39
N SER A 71 -16.54 -0.31 0.84
CA SER A 71 -16.43 -1.67 1.39
C SER A 71 -17.78 -2.38 1.55
N TYR A 72 -18.87 -1.63 1.79
CA TYR A 72 -20.23 -2.17 1.79
C TYR A 72 -20.84 -2.34 0.39
N ALA A 73 -20.44 -1.52 -0.57
CA ALA A 73 -20.99 -1.52 -1.93
C ALA A 73 -20.46 -2.68 -2.80
N ILE A 74 -19.21 -3.10 -2.61
CA ILE A 74 -18.59 -4.15 -3.42
C ILE A 74 -18.86 -5.54 -2.81
N THR A 75 -19.92 -6.19 -3.29
CA THR A 75 -20.36 -7.52 -2.84
C THR A 75 -20.32 -8.60 -3.93
N ASP A 76 -19.90 -8.27 -5.14
CA ASP A 76 -19.86 -9.21 -6.26
C ASP A 76 -18.76 -10.27 -6.05
N PRO A 77 -19.10 -11.57 -5.96
CA PRO A 77 -18.13 -12.62 -5.64
C PRO A 77 -17.10 -12.88 -6.76
N ARG A 78 -17.28 -12.29 -7.94
CA ARG A 78 -16.33 -12.42 -9.06
C ARG A 78 -15.09 -11.54 -8.91
N VAL A 79 -15.12 -10.57 -7.99
CA VAL A 79 -13.99 -9.70 -7.67
C VAL A 79 -13.65 -9.81 -6.18
N TRP A 80 -12.55 -9.18 -5.75
CA TRP A 80 -12.31 -9.03 -4.31
C TRP A 80 -13.43 -8.17 -3.71
N HIS A 81 -14.17 -8.75 -2.79
CA HIS A 81 -15.39 -8.19 -2.24
C HIS A 81 -15.36 -8.26 -0.71
N ARG A 82 -16.36 -7.65 -0.07
CA ARG A 82 -16.39 -7.47 1.38
C ARG A 82 -16.15 -8.74 2.19
N GLU A 83 -16.79 -9.86 1.81
CA GLU A 83 -16.69 -11.12 2.55
C GLU A 83 -15.28 -11.73 2.46
N SER A 84 -14.69 -11.78 1.25
CA SER A 84 -13.29 -12.15 1.08
C SER A 84 -12.35 -11.25 1.88
N ASN A 85 -12.63 -9.94 1.95
CA ASN A 85 -11.82 -9.01 2.73
C ASN A 85 -11.89 -9.30 4.24
N ARG A 86 -13.09 -9.58 4.77
CA ARG A 86 -13.27 -9.99 6.18
C ARG A 86 -12.53 -11.30 6.47
N LEU A 87 -12.61 -12.27 5.57
CA LEU A 87 -11.89 -13.53 5.71
C LEU A 87 -10.37 -13.33 5.66
N GLY A 88 -9.88 -12.48 4.76
CA GLY A 88 -8.47 -12.13 4.65
C GLY A 88 -7.91 -11.49 5.92
N TRP A 89 -8.61 -10.47 6.45
CA TRP A 89 -8.24 -9.87 7.74
C TRP A 89 -8.30 -10.88 8.89
N LYS A 90 -9.32 -11.75 8.92
CA LYS A 90 -9.43 -12.78 9.95
C LYS A 90 -8.26 -13.77 9.91
N ALA A 91 -7.89 -14.22 8.72
CA ALA A 91 -6.75 -15.11 8.54
C ALA A 91 -5.44 -14.43 8.95
N TYR A 92 -5.26 -13.14 8.62
CA TYR A 92 -4.06 -12.40 8.95
C TYR A 92 -3.93 -12.11 10.45
N LEU A 93 -5.02 -11.69 11.11
CA LEU A 93 -5.02 -11.30 12.52
C LEU A 93 -5.24 -12.48 13.47
N GLY A 94 -5.65 -13.65 12.97
CA GLY A 94 -6.06 -14.81 13.78
C GLY A 94 -7.40 -14.64 14.49
N ARG A 95 -8.11 -13.53 14.25
CA ARG A 95 -9.40 -13.14 14.83
C ARG A 95 -10.07 -12.11 13.92
N ASP A 96 -11.34 -11.82 14.15
CA ASP A 96 -12.04 -10.80 13.37
C ASP A 96 -11.37 -9.42 13.54
N GLY A 97 -11.32 -8.64 12.46
CA GLY A 97 -10.86 -7.24 12.48
C GLY A 97 -11.81 -6.31 13.24
N GLY A 98 -11.34 -5.10 13.52
CA GLY A 98 -12.08 -4.04 14.20
C GLY A 98 -11.72 -3.87 15.68
N GLY A 99 -10.91 -4.75 16.27
CA GLY A 99 -10.44 -4.60 17.66
C GLY A 99 -9.56 -3.36 17.86
N ASP A 100 -9.59 -2.77 19.05
CA ASP A 100 -8.82 -1.55 19.39
C ASP A 100 -7.31 -1.79 19.46
N ASP A 101 -6.88 -3.04 19.62
CA ASP A 101 -5.50 -3.48 19.82
C ASP A 101 -4.82 -3.95 18.52
N VAL A 102 -5.45 -3.74 17.35
CA VAL A 102 -4.83 -4.05 16.06
C VAL A 102 -3.67 -3.08 15.80
N SER A 103 -2.48 -3.66 15.59
CA SER A 103 -1.25 -2.89 15.39
C SER A 103 -1.30 -2.00 14.14
N PRO A 104 -0.76 -0.77 14.18
CA PRO A 104 -0.62 0.08 13.00
C PRO A 104 0.34 -0.51 11.95
N TYR A 105 1.23 -1.44 12.34
CA TYR A 105 2.08 -2.16 11.38
C TYR A 105 1.33 -3.28 10.65
N ALA A 106 0.14 -3.66 11.13
CA ALA A 106 -0.76 -4.60 10.46
C ALA A 106 -1.80 -3.87 9.60
N ALA A 107 -2.41 -2.80 10.14
CA ALA A 107 -3.38 -1.96 9.44
C ALA A 107 -2.95 -0.49 9.53
N ALA A 108 -2.28 0.01 8.49
CA ALA A 108 -1.66 1.33 8.48
C ALA A 108 -2.65 2.50 8.70
N ALA A 109 -3.94 2.29 8.39
CA ALA A 109 -4.99 3.25 8.70
C ALA A 109 -5.11 3.57 10.21
N ARG A 110 -4.59 2.71 11.09
CA ARG A 110 -4.58 2.91 12.54
C ARG A 110 -3.44 3.78 13.06
N ALA A 111 -2.41 4.03 12.26
CA ALA A 111 -1.27 4.82 12.71
C ALA A 111 -1.69 6.24 13.09
N THR A 112 -1.40 6.70 14.30
CA THR A 112 -1.78 8.06 14.76
C THR A 112 -0.79 9.14 14.33
N ASN A 113 0.40 8.74 13.90
CA ASN A 113 1.45 9.61 13.40
C ASN A 113 1.96 9.11 12.04
N LEU A 114 1.85 9.95 11.01
CA LEU A 114 2.34 9.70 9.65
C LEU A 114 3.51 10.61 9.23
N THR A 115 3.97 11.49 10.12
CA THR A 115 5.12 12.37 9.82
C THR A 115 6.37 11.57 9.50
N ASN A 116 7.25 12.16 8.70
CA ASN A 116 8.55 11.59 8.32
C ASN A 116 8.49 10.22 7.64
N LEU A 117 7.35 9.85 7.05
CA LEU A 117 7.27 8.69 6.16
C LEU A 117 7.87 9.02 4.79
N PRO A 118 8.34 8.00 4.05
CA PRO A 118 8.80 8.16 2.67
C PRO A 118 7.69 8.72 1.77
N PRO A 119 8.03 9.47 0.70
CA PRO A 119 7.09 9.85 -0.34
C PRO A 119 6.30 8.66 -0.86
N ALA A 120 5.02 8.87 -1.19
CA ALA A 120 4.09 7.79 -1.50
C ALA A 120 3.40 7.99 -2.86
N TYR A 121 3.14 6.87 -3.54
CA TYR A 121 2.18 6.80 -4.64
C TYR A 121 1.11 5.76 -4.35
N ILE A 122 -0.15 6.18 -4.44
CA ILE A 122 -1.33 5.37 -4.11
C ILE A 122 -2.26 5.34 -5.33
N PRO A 123 -2.07 4.40 -6.26
CA PRO A 123 -3.01 4.15 -7.35
C PRO A 123 -4.13 3.21 -6.88
N VAL A 124 -5.38 3.56 -7.17
CA VAL A 124 -6.56 2.75 -6.77
C VAL A 124 -7.68 2.86 -7.78
N GLY A 125 -8.48 1.81 -7.93
CA GLY A 125 -9.65 1.81 -8.81
C GLY A 125 -10.86 2.50 -8.18
N ALA A 126 -11.66 3.21 -8.98
CA ALA A 126 -12.90 3.82 -8.49
C ALA A 126 -13.99 2.80 -8.11
N LEU A 127 -13.86 1.54 -8.57
CA LEU A 127 -14.74 0.41 -8.25
C LEU A 127 -14.04 -0.60 -7.31
N ASP A 128 -13.03 -0.13 -6.59
CA ASP A 128 -12.28 -0.91 -5.60
C ASP A 128 -12.90 -0.70 -4.22
N LEU A 129 -13.07 -1.77 -3.45
CA LEU A 129 -13.55 -1.69 -2.06
C LEU A 129 -12.62 -0.89 -1.14
N PHE A 130 -11.34 -0.74 -1.49
CA PHE A 130 -10.34 -0.02 -0.70
C PHE A 130 -10.25 1.48 -1.05
N ILE A 131 -11.04 1.98 -2.01
CA ILE A 131 -10.96 3.37 -2.47
C ILE A 131 -11.08 4.39 -1.33
N ASP A 132 -12.04 4.19 -0.42
CA ASP A 132 -12.29 5.14 0.67
C ASP A 132 -11.12 5.17 1.66
N GLU A 133 -10.63 4.00 2.11
CA GLU A 133 -9.50 3.93 3.04
C GLU A 133 -8.19 4.44 2.39
N ASN A 134 -8.03 4.25 1.07
CA ASN A 134 -6.88 4.72 0.31
C ASN A 134 -6.89 6.25 0.17
N ILE A 135 -8.06 6.84 -0.13
CA ILE A 135 -8.24 8.30 -0.16
C ILE A 135 -7.97 8.89 1.22
N GLU A 136 -8.54 8.32 2.29
CA GLU A 136 -8.34 8.81 3.65
C GLU A 136 -6.85 8.77 4.03
N TYR A 137 -6.17 7.65 3.78
CA TYR A 137 -4.75 7.51 4.10
C TYR A 137 -3.88 8.50 3.31
N ALA A 138 -4.16 8.69 2.02
CA ALA A 138 -3.47 9.69 1.19
C ALA A 138 -3.64 11.11 1.76
N GLN A 139 -4.86 11.49 2.12
CA GLN A 139 -5.15 12.79 2.73
C GLN A 139 -4.36 12.99 4.02
N ARG A 140 -4.29 11.96 4.86
CA ARG A 140 -3.56 12.02 6.14
C ARG A 140 -2.05 12.08 5.95
N LEU A 141 -1.50 11.41 4.95
CA LEU A 141 -0.08 11.56 4.56
C LEU A 141 0.23 13.00 4.13
N ILE A 142 -0.62 13.59 3.28
CA ILE A 142 -0.48 14.98 2.81
C ILE A 142 -0.53 15.94 3.99
N GLN A 143 -1.51 15.78 4.90
CA GLN A 143 -1.63 16.61 6.10
C GLN A 143 -0.43 16.47 7.04
N ALA A 144 0.23 15.31 7.06
CA ALA A 144 1.46 15.09 7.81
C ALA A 144 2.74 15.61 7.10
N GLY A 145 2.60 16.26 5.94
CA GLY A 145 3.70 16.82 5.16
C GLY A 145 4.46 15.81 4.30
N VAL A 146 3.91 14.60 4.10
CA VAL A 146 4.53 13.57 3.26
C VAL A 146 4.17 13.83 1.78
N PRO A 147 5.16 13.99 0.87
CA PRO A 147 4.88 14.10 -0.56
C PRO A 147 4.12 12.87 -1.04
N THR A 148 2.89 13.06 -1.50
CA THR A 148 1.96 11.96 -1.80
C THR A 148 1.24 12.23 -3.10
N GLU A 149 1.24 11.23 -3.98
CA GLU A 149 0.45 11.20 -5.19
C GLU A 149 -0.64 10.12 -5.05
N LEU A 150 -1.90 10.51 -5.22
CA LEU A 150 -3.05 9.61 -5.26
C LEU A 150 -3.61 9.62 -6.68
N HIS A 151 -3.80 8.45 -7.28
CA HIS A 151 -4.41 8.32 -8.59
C HIS A 151 -5.63 7.39 -8.52
N VAL A 152 -6.81 7.94 -8.81
CA VAL A 152 -8.05 7.16 -8.89
C VAL A 152 -8.35 6.83 -10.34
N TYR A 153 -8.34 5.55 -10.70
CA TYR A 153 -8.61 5.06 -12.05
C TYR A 153 -10.11 4.80 -12.25
N PRO A 154 -10.82 5.57 -13.11
CA PRO A 154 -12.23 5.35 -13.37
C PRO A 154 -12.48 3.99 -14.02
N GLY A 155 -13.50 3.28 -13.56
CA GLY A 155 -13.89 1.97 -14.12
C GLY A 155 -12.96 0.80 -13.76
N ALA A 156 -11.91 1.03 -12.97
CA ALA A 156 -11.04 -0.03 -12.47
C ALA A 156 -11.58 -0.62 -11.16
N PHE A 157 -11.62 -1.96 -11.10
CA PHE A 157 -11.91 -2.75 -9.90
C PHE A 157 -10.61 -3.26 -9.26
N HIS A 158 -10.72 -3.91 -8.10
CA HIS A 158 -9.55 -4.45 -7.41
C HIS A 158 -8.75 -5.45 -8.26
N GLY A 159 -7.45 -5.20 -8.45
CA GLY A 159 -6.57 -6.07 -9.25
C GLY A 159 -6.78 -5.99 -10.77
N PHE A 160 -7.45 -4.94 -11.27
CA PHE A 160 -7.75 -4.75 -12.70
C PHE A 160 -6.55 -4.93 -13.64
N ASP A 161 -5.35 -4.55 -13.22
CA ASP A 161 -4.13 -4.59 -14.02
C ASP A 161 -3.55 -6.00 -14.20
N VAL A 162 -3.92 -6.91 -13.30
CA VAL A 162 -3.61 -8.34 -13.33
C VAL A 162 -4.67 -9.10 -14.12
N PHE A 163 -5.95 -8.86 -13.85
CA PHE A 163 -7.06 -9.60 -14.46
C PHE A 163 -7.42 -9.13 -15.87
N ALA A 164 -7.18 -7.85 -16.19
CA ALA A 164 -7.43 -7.25 -17.50
C ALA A 164 -6.21 -6.48 -18.00
N PRO A 165 -5.05 -7.14 -18.20
CA PRO A 165 -3.78 -6.46 -18.43
C PRO A 165 -3.71 -5.67 -19.74
N SER A 166 -4.56 -6.01 -20.71
CA SER A 166 -4.65 -5.37 -22.03
C SER A 166 -5.65 -4.20 -22.08
N ALA A 167 -6.48 -4.02 -21.04
CA ALA A 167 -7.43 -2.91 -20.96
C ALA A 167 -6.71 -1.55 -20.97
N ALA A 168 -7.36 -0.53 -21.52
CA ALA A 168 -6.79 0.80 -21.64
C ALA A 168 -6.36 1.36 -20.27
N VAL A 169 -7.22 1.20 -19.25
CA VAL A 169 -6.95 1.64 -17.87
C VAL A 169 -5.75 0.91 -17.26
N SER A 170 -5.59 -0.38 -17.51
CA SER A 170 -4.44 -1.18 -17.02
C SER A 170 -3.13 -0.76 -17.66
N LYS A 171 -3.14 -0.42 -18.96
CA LYS A 171 -1.97 0.09 -19.67
C LYS A 171 -1.59 1.48 -19.16
N GLN A 172 -2.58 2.35 -18.95
CA GLN A 172 -2.37 3.68 -18.38
C GLN A 172 -1.76 3.58 -16.98
N PHE A 173 -2.31 2.72 -16.11
CA PHE A 173 -1.77 2.46 -14.78
C PHE A 173 -0.30 2.00 -14.81
N LYS A 174 0.03 1.02 -15.66
CA LYS A 174 1.41 0.50 -15.75
C LYS A 174 2.39 1.59 -16.21
N ALA A 175 2.00 2.37 -17.22
CA ALA A 175 2.81 3.49 -17.71
C ALA A 175 3.06 4.55 -16.61
N GLU A 176 2.02 4.91 -15.85
CA GLU A 176 2.14 5.88 -14.77
C GLU A 176 2.99 5.34 -13.62
N ARG A 177 2.76 4.11 -13.17
CA ARG A 177 3.56 3.44 -12.13
C ARG A 177 5.04 3.45 -12.49
N ASP A 178 5.38 3.10 -13.73
CA ASP A 178 6.78 3.06 -14.18
C ASP A 178 7.39 4.47 -14.25
N HIS A 179 6.60 5.47 -14.65
CA HIS A 179 7.01 6.88 -14.63
C HIS A 179 7.29 7.39 -13.21
N VAL A 180 6.38 7.13 -12.28
CA VAL A 180 6.52 7.49 -10.86
C VAL A 180 7.73 6.81 -10.23
N LEU A 181 7.92 5.50 -10.46
CA LEU A 181 9.07 4.77 -9.95
C LEU A 181 10.39 5.32 -10.50
N LYS A 182 10.44 5.67 -11.79
CA LYS A 182 11.63 6.28 -12.38
C LYS A 182 11.95 7.62 -11.70
N ARG A 183 10.94 8.46 -11.43
CA ARG A 183 11.11 9.73 -10.72
C ARG A 183 11.55 9.52 -9.27
N ALA A 184 11.04 8.50 -8.59
CA ALA A 184 11.43 8.16 -7.22
C ALA A 184 12.89 7.67 -7.12
N LEU A 185 13.36 6.93 -8.12
CA LEU A 185 14.73 6.40 -8.19
C LEU A 185 15.74 7.39 -8.82
N HIS A 186 15.26 8.47 -9.43
CA HIS A 186 16.07 9.50 -10.06
C HIS A 186 15.47 10.90 -9.79
N PRO A 187 15.44 11.32 -8.50
CA PRO A 187 14.82 12.57 -8.08
C PRO A 187 15.59 13.82 -8.56
#